data_AF-A0A8H3WHT9-F1
#
_entry.id   AF-A0A8H3WHT9-F1
#
_cell.length_a   1.000
_cell.length_b   1.000
_cell.length_c   1.000
_cell.angle_alpha   90.00
_cell.angle_beta   90.00
_cell.angle_gamma   90.00
#
_symmetry.space_group_name_H-M   'P 1'
#
loop_
_entity.id
_entity.type
_entity.pdbx_description
1 polymer ?
#
loop_
_entity_poly.entity_id
_entity_poly.type
_entity_poly.pdbx_seq_one_letter_code
_entity_poly.pdbx_strand_id
1 'polypeptide(L)'
;MWRRLYLFLVLVRLWFALSPSYLHPDENFQGPEVIAGQIFSYPVRHTWEFTNEHPIRSVFPLWPVYGLPMLLLRWLWIGNGHDGEIPPIAVFWTLRVLMFVTSFVLEDWAIHELISSPRHRRVAVLLVASSYVTWTYQTHTFSNSVECLVVAWCLVLIQRIVESPQQSSLLASTILGIVAVFGLFNRITFPAFLLIPGLRLIPHFVNRPLSLTVMVLAALTTTLVAITLDTAFYLPEPIKWADLISRPVITPLNNLMYNINPANLAQHGLHPWYQHLLVNIPMLIGPAALLLFTQPHVSLRLYSAISGVFVLSIFQHQEARFLLPTVPLILSSVNVPKSRTVLRAWIATWIGFNLVFGILMGVYHQGGIVPGQVFLSKQPDATQAVWWKTYTPPIWLLNGKNEVLTTRDVMGMKGEALLKELDSLATCDTPADRRNSEYLKEKNGTYLIAPASATWIDPYLSNKGLNGLRFREVWRYRQHLNLDDLDFGDDGVWNTLTRVIGRRGLVAWRVTKSCK
;
A
#
# COMPACT_ATOMS: atom_id res chain seq x y z
N MET A 1 15.17 -7.96 29.35
CA MET A 1 15.55 -8.39 27.99
C MET A 1 14.49 -8.04 26.94
N TRP A 2 13.20 -8.32 27.14
CA TRP A 2 12.15 -8.06 26.14
C TRP A 2 12.08 -6.60 25.62
N ARG A 3 12.26 -5.59 26.49
CA ARG A 3 12.26 -4.17 26.09
C ARG A 3 13.38 -3.84 25.08
N ARG A 4 14.58 -4.41 25.27
CA ARG A 4 15.71 -4.22 24.35
C ARG A 4 15.43 -4.86 22.99
N LEU A 5 14.83 -6.06 23.00
CA LEU A 5 14.40 -6.73 21.77
C LEU A 5 13.32 -5.91 21.05
N TYR A 6 12.33 -5.39 21.78
CA TYR A 6 11.30 -4.53 21.22
C TYR A 6 11.90 -3.28 20.57
N LEU A 7 12.79 -2.57 21.26
CA LEU A 7 13.47 -1.39 20.69
C LEU A 7 14.28 -1.74 19.43
N PHE A 8 14.97 -2.89 19.42
CA PHE A 8 15.64 -3.38 18.22
C PHE A 8 14.65 -3.62 17.06
N LEU A 9 13.49 -4.23 17.34
CA LEU A 9 12.44 -4.46 16.34
C LEU A 9 11.83 -3.15 15.81
N VAL A 10 11.75 -2.11 16.63
CA VAL A 10 11.35 -0.76 16.17
C VAL A 10 12.38 -0.19 15.19
N LEU A 11 13.68 -0.40 15.43
CA LEU A 11 14.72 0.01 14.47
C LEU A 11 14.66 -0.80 13.17
N VAL A 12 14.37 -2.10 13.24
CA VAL A 12 14.13 -2.94 12.06
C VAL A 12 12.92 -2.41 11.27
N ARG A 13 11.82 -2.09 11.96
CA ARG A 13 10.62 -1.49 11.35
C ARG A 13 10.95 -0.16 10.66
N LEU A 14 11.74 0.71 11.29
CA LEU A 14 12.19 1.98 10.69
C LEU A 14 13.06 1.75 9.45
N TRP A 15 13.96 0.78 9.48
CA TRP A 15 14.80 0.45 8.32
C TRP A 15 13.96 0.03 7.11
N PHE A 16 12.95 -0.81 7.31
CA PHE A 16 12.03 -1.20 6.25
C PHE A 16 11.13 -0.06 5.79
N ALA A 17 10.68 0.82 6.70
CA ALA A 17 9.92 2.01 6.32
C ALA A 17 10.73 2.93 5.39
N LEU A 18 12.04 3.03 5.61
CA LEU A 18 12.99 3.82 4.81
C LEU A 18 13.60 3.05 3.62
N SER A 19 13.16 1.82 3.37
CA SER A 19 13.59 1.04 2.21
C SER A 19 12.76 1.41 0.97
N PRO A 20 13.36 1.52 -0.24
CA PRO A 20 12.68 1.97 -1.45
C PRO A 20 11.78 0.90 -2.08
N SER A 21 11.32 -0.07 -1.28
CA SER A 21 10.44 -1.15 -1.75
C SER A 21 9.10 -0.63 -2.23
N TYR A 22 8.53 -1.36 -3.20
CA TYR A 22 7.29 -0.98 -3.87
C TYR A 22 6.32 -2.14 -3.85
N LEU A 23 5.50 -2.22 -2.81
CA LEU A 23 4.70 -3.42 -2.57
C LEU A 23 3.51 -3.57 -3.53
N HIS A 24 2.91 -2.45 -3.93
CA HIS A 24 1.75 -2.43 -4.83
C HIS A 24 1.46 -0.99 -5.31
N PRO A 25 0.99 -0.78 -6.55
CA PRO A 25 0.66 0.56 -7.09
C PRO A 25 -0.23 1.46 -6.21
N ASP A 26 -1.30 0.87 -5.66
CA ASP A 26 -2.25 1.53 -4.77
C ASP A 26 -1.63 2.24 -3.56
N GLU A 27 -0.41 1.89 -3.16
CA GLU A 27 0.34 2.62 -2.15
C GLU A 27 0.43 4.12 -2.47
N ASN A 28 0.52 4.46 -3.76
CA ASN A 28 0.60 5.84 -4.24
C ASN A 28 -0.73 6.30 -4.83
N PHE A 29 -1.37 5.45 -5.64
CA PHE A 29 -2.52 5.86 -6.46
C PHE A 29 -3.81 6.08 -5.68
N GLN A 30 -3.97 5.41 -4.53
CA GLN A 30 -5.17 5.57 -3.70
C GLN A 30 -5.06 6.65 -2.63
N GLY A 31 -3.91 7.33 -2.51
CA GLY A 31 -3.73 8.31 -1.45
C GLY A 31 -2.71 9.40 -1.77
N PRO A 32 -1.40 9.14 -1.58
CA PRO A 32 -0.37 10.18 -1.68
C PRO A 32 -0.40 10.97 -2.98
N GLU A 33 -0.54 10.30 -4.13
CA GLU A 33 -0.49 10.97 -5.44
C GLU A 33 -1.63 11.97 -5.61
N VAL A 34 -2.86 11.60 -5.21
CA VAL A 34 -4.05 12.45 -5.33
C VAL A 34 -3.91 13.75 -4.53
N ILE A 35 -3.43 13.64 -3.28
CA ILE A 35 -3.29 14.78 -2.38
C ILE A 35 -2.06 15.63 -2.73
N ALA A 36 -0.96 15.00 -3.16
CA ALA A 36 0.25 15.73 -3.55
C ALA A 36 -0.02 16.69 -4.72
N GLY A 37 -0.85 16.29 -5.68
CA GLY A 37 -1.29 17.16 -6.78
C GLY A 37 -2.05 18.40 -6.31
N GLN A 38 -2.85 18.30 -5.24
CA GLN A 38 -3.60 19.44 -4.70
C GLN A 38 -2.74 20.41 -3.89
N ILE A 39 -1.74 19.92 -3.15
CA ILE A 39 -0.94 20.74 -2.23
C ILE A 39 0.28 21.36 -2.89
N PHE A 40 0.94 20.60 -3.76
CA PHE A 40 2.22 20.97 -4.36
C PHE A 40 2.13 21.24 -5.87
N SER A 41 0.93 21.13 -6.45
CA SER A 41 0.71 21.30 -7.90
C SER A 41 1.56 20.38 -8.77
N TYR A 42 1.99 19.23 -8.22
CA TYR A 42 2.65 18.22 -9.04
C TYR A 42 1.67 17.68 -10.08
N PRO A 43 2.11 17.35 -11.30
CA PRO A 43 1.23 16.65 -12.21
C PRO A 43 1.04 15.22 -11.69
N VAL A 44 -0.20 14.75 -11.72
CA VAL A 44 -0.63 13.51 -11.07
C VAL A 44 -1.50 12.70 -12.02
N ARG A 45 -1.53 11.38 -11.82
CA ARG A 45 -2.47 10.51 -12.51
C ARG A 45 -3.59 10.12 -11.56
N HIS A 46 -4.81 10.56 -11.86
CA HIS A 46 -6.01 9.99 -11.26
C HIS A 46 -6.32 8.65 -11.93
N THR A 47 -6.52 7.61 -11.12
CA THR A 47 -6.95 6.30 -11.60
C THR A 47 -8.46 6.30 -11.89
N TRP A 48 -8.92 5.25 -12.55
CA TRP A 48 -10.35 5.00 -12.79
C TRP A 48 -11.20 5.08 -11.52
N GLU A 49 -10.63 4.83 -10.33
CA GLU A 49 -11.33 4.92 -9.06
C GLU A 49 -11.80 6.35 -8.72
N PHE A 50 -11.12 7.36 -9.28
CA PHE A 50 -11.41 8.79 -9.11
C PHE A 50 -12.05 9.41 -10.37
N THR A 51 -11.80 8.88 -11.57
CA THR A 51 -12.25 9.51 -12.83
C THR A 51 -13.55 8.94 -13.40
N ASN A 52 -14.11 7.87 -12.81
CA ASN A 52 -15.35 7.28 -13.29
C ASN A 52 -16.56 8.21 -13.04
N GLU A 53 -17.67 8.00 -13.76
CA GLU A 53 -18.91 8.78 -13.58
C GLU A 53 -19.46 8.70 -12.15
N HIS A 54 -19.24 7.55 -11.50
CA HIS A 54 -19.50 7.33 -10.08
C HIS A 54 -18.19 7.01 -9.35
N PRO A 55 -17.46 8.02 -8.86
CA PRO A 55 -16.19 7.81 -8.17
C PRO A 55 -16.36 6.94 -6.93
N ILE A 56 -15.41 6.04 -6.70
CA ILE A 56 -15.51 5.02 -5.65
C ILE A 56 -14.53 5.24 -4.48
N ARG A 57 -13.68 6.27 -4.57
CA ARG A 57 -12.69 6.62 -3.54
C ARG A 57 -13.02 7.95 -2.89
N SER A 58 -13.02 7.96 -1.57
CA SER A 58 -13.19 9.18 -0.80
C SER A 58 -11.89 9.94 -0.67
N VAL A 59 -11.96 11.27 -0.77
CA VAL A 59 -10.84 12.18 -0.48
C VAL A 59 -10.88 12.61 1.00
N PHE A 60 -12.03 12.53 1.66
CA PHE A 60 -12.19 12.79 3.09
C PHE A 60 -11.11 12.13 3.98
N PRO A 61 -10.86 10.80 3.92
CA PRO A 61 -9.84 10.16 4.75
C PRO A 61 -8.41 10.52 4.33
N LEU A 62 -8.20 10.91 3.07
CA LEU A 62 -6.88 11.25 2.55
C LEU A 62 -6.36 12.57 3.12
N TRP A 63 -7.25 13.52 3.42
CA TRP A 63 -6.89 14.81 4.00
C TRP A 63 -6.23 14.69 5.39
N PRO A 64 -6.84 14.02 6.39
CA PRO A 64 -6.19 13.82 7.68
C PRO A 64 -4.92 12.97 7.59
N VAL A 65 -4.90 11.94 6.75
CA VAL A 65 -3.79 10.97 6.70
C VAL A 65 -2.60 11.49 5.91
N TYR A 66 -2.81 12.13 4.77
CA TYR A 66 -1.74 12.58 3.88
C TYR A 66 -1.70 14.10 3.73
N GLY A 67 -2.86 14.76 3.66
CA GLY A 67 -2.96 16.21 3.44
C GLY A 67 -2.37 17.04 4.58
N LEU A 68 -2.80 16.80 5.83
CA LEU A 68 -2.26 17.54 6.98
C LEU A 68 -0.75 17.37 7.15
N PRO A 69 -0.17 16.15 7.05
CA PRO A 69 1.27 15.96 7.08
C PRO A 69 2.02 16.66 5.93
N MET A 70 1.48 16.63 4.71
CA MET A 70 2.06 17.35 3.57
C MET A 70 2.02 18.88 3.76
N LEU A 71 0.92 19.42 4.29
CA LEU A 71 0.82 20.84 4.62
C LEU A 71 1.82 21.24 5.72
N LEU A 72 1.98 20.40 6.74
CA LEU A 72 2.99 20.61 7.79
C LEU A 72 4.41 20.61 7.20
N LEU A 73 4.71 19.65 6.31
CA LEU A 73 5.98 19.60 5.59
C LEU A 73 6.22 20.88 4.79
N ARG A 74 5.19 21.35 4.06
CA ARG A 74 5.25 22.61 3.30
C ARG A 74 5.55 23.80 4.20
N TRP A 75 4.87 23.89 5.32
CA TRP A 75 5.07 24.97 6.29
C TRP A 75 6.49 24.95 6.87
N LEU A 76 7.00 23.77 7.26
CA LEU A 76 8.37 23.62 7.78
C LEU A 76 9.44 23.94 6.73
N TRP A 77 9.20 23.56 5.47
CA TRP A 77 10.12 23.82 4.37
C TRP A 77 10.29 25.31 4.12
N ILE A 78 9.17 26.03 3.98
CA ILE A 78 9.16 27.49 3.82
C ILE A 78 9.77 28.18 5.05
N GLY A 79 9.42 27.71 6.25
CA GLY A 79 9.93 28.26 7.52
C GLY A 79 11.44 28.17 7.70
N ASN A 80 12.10 27.20 7.05
CA ASN A 80 13.56 27.05 7.05
C ASN A 80 14.26 27.88 5.96
N GLY A 81 13.55 28.79 5.28
CA GLY A 81 14.12 29.69 4.27
C GLY A 81 14.33 29.03 2.91
N HIS A 82 13.65 27.91 2.63
CA HIS A 82 13.65 27.29 1.31
C HIS A 82 12.44 27.81 0.52
N ASP A 83 12.68 28.74 -0.41
CA ASP A 83 11.63 29.29 -1.29
C ASP A 83 11.32 28.38 -2.51
N GLY A 84 12.02 27.25 -2.63
CA GLY A 84 11.87 26.32 -3.75
C GLY A 84 10.79 25.25 -3.54
N GLU A 85 10.32 24.67 -4.64
CA GLU A 85 9.41 23.51 -4.65
C GLU A 85 10.03 22.33 -3.88
N ILE A 86 9.20 21.67 -3.07
CA ILE A 86 9.64 20.51 -2.31
C ILE A 86 9.89 19.37 -3.31
N PRO A 87 11.02 18.64 -3.24
CA PRO A 87 11.20 17.47 -4.08
C PRO A 87 10.20 16.35 -3.72
N PRO A 88 9.49 15.72 -4.68
CA PRO A 88 8.56 14.63 -4.41
C PRO A 88 9.14 13.47 -3.61
N ILE A 89 10.44 13.19 -3.79
CA ILE A 89 11.13 12.14 -3.02
C ILE A 89 11.21 12.47 -1.53
N ALA A 90 11.27 13.75 -1.14
CA ALA A 90 11.22 14.16 0.25
C ALA A 90 9.82 13.88 0.82
N VAL A 91 8.77 14.25 0.09
CA VAL A 91 7.38 13.98 0.46
C VAL A 91 7.14 12.47 0.63
N PHE A 92 7.63 11.64 -0.31
CA PHE A 92 7.54 10.18 -0.23
C PHE A 92 8.10 9.64 1.09
N TRP A 93 9.34 10.01 1.45
CA TRP A 93 9.95 9.55 2.70
C TRP A 93 9.28 10.13 3.94
N THR A 94 8.82 11.38 3.90
CA THR A 94 8.04 11.97 5.00
C THR A 94 6.79 11.14 5.28
N LEU A 95 6.08 10.71 4.25
CA LEU A 95 4.91 9.85 4.43
C LEU A 95 5.26 8.45 4.93
N ARG A 96 6.40 7.86 4.52
CA ARG A 96 6.88 6.59 5.10
C ARG A 96 7.20 6.72 6.59
N VAL A 97 7.88 7.81 6.98
CA VAL A 97 8.17 8.09 8.39
C VAL A 97 6.87 8.32 9.16
N LEU A 98 5.89 9.01 8.58
CA LEU A 98 4.57 9.15 9.19
C LEU A 98 3.91 7.80 9.44
N MET A 99 3.86 6.91 8.44
CA MET A 99 3.25 5.58 8.58
C MET A 99 3.99 4.71 9.60
N PHE A 100 5.32 4.85 9.68
CA PHE A 100 6.11 4.25 10.76
C PHE A 100 5.69 4.80 12.14
N VAL A 101 5.60 6.12 12.30
CA VAL A 101 5.20 6.76 13.56
C VAL A 101 3.78 6.37 13.95
N THR A 102 2.83 6.36 13.02
CA THR A 102 1.45 5.97 13.30
C THR A 102 1.33 4.49 13.62
N SER A 103 2.05 3.59 12.95
CA SER A 103 2.17 2.19 13.36
C SER A 103 2.73 2.08 14.78
N PHE A 104 3.85 2.72 15.08
CA PHE A 104 4.46 2.66 16.41
C PHE A 104 3.58 3.26 17.52
N VAL A 105 2.94 4.40 17.27
CA VAL A 105 2.17 5.13 18.30
C VAL A 105 0.75 4.60 18.41
N LEU A 106 0.06 4.32 17.31
CA LEU A 106 -1.35 3.96 17.32
C LEU A 106 -1.58 2.45 17.36
N GLU A 107 -0.82 1.65 16.61
CA GLU A 107 -0.99 0.18 16.57
C GLU A 107 -0.52 -0.46 17.87
N ASP A 108 0.74 -0.19 18.25
CA ASP A 108 1.31 -0.81 19.46
C ASP A 108 0.57 -0.32 20.71
N TRP A 109 0.14 0.95 20.76
CA TRP A 109 -0.69 1.45 21.86
C TRP A 109 -2.08 0.78 21.89
N ALA A 110 -2.75 0.62 20.76
CA ALA A 110 -4.03 -0.08 20.73
C ALA A 110 -3.90 -1.51 21.29
N ILE A 111 -2.82 -2.23 20.97
CA ILE A 111 -2.54 -3.56 21.56
C ILE A 111 -2.35 -3.46 23.08
N HIS A 112 -1.66 -2.42 23.54
CA HIS A 112 -1.44 -2.18 24.96
C HIS A 112 -2.74 -1.93 25.75
N GLU A 113 -3.70 -1.23 25.15
CA GLU A 113 -5.03 -0.94 25.72
C GLU A 113 -5.93 -2.18 25.69
N LEU A 114 -5.94 -2.91 24.56
CA LEU A 114 -6.79 -4.09 24.38
C LEU A 114 -6.38 -5.28 25.27
N ILE A 115 -5.15 -5.30 25.78
CA ILE A 115 -4.63 -6.40 26.60
C ILE A 115 -4.38 -5.96 28.05
N SER A 116 -5.29 -6.36 28.93
CA SER A 116 -5.18 -6.09 30.37
C SER A 116 -4.04 -6.88 31.03
N SER A 117 -3.81 -8.13 30.61
CA SER A 117 -2.79 -9.01 31.20
C SER A 117 -1.36 -8.60 30.83
N PRO A 118 -0.50 -8.19 31.79
CA PRO A 118 0.86 -7.74 31.48
C PRO A 118 1.75 -8.83 30.89
N ARG A 119 1.48 -10.11 31.19
CA ARG A 119 2.25 -11.25 30.65
C ARG A 119 1.89 -11.48 29.19
N HIS A 120 0.59 -11.55 28.88
CA HIS A 120 0.09 -11.72 27.51
C HIS A 120 0.51 -10.55 26.62
N ARG A 121 0.40 -9.32 27.14
CA ARG A 121 0.78 -8.10 26.43
C ARG A 121 2.23 -8.11 25.95
N ARG A 122 3.17 -8.56 26.79
CA ARG A 122 4.59 -8.65 26.41
C ARG A 122 4.81 -9.60 25.24
N VAL A 123 4.09 -10.72 25.18
CA VAL A 123 4.21 -11.69 24.08
C VAL A 123 3.55 -11.15 22.82
N ALA A 124 2.31 -10.66 22.93
CA ALA A 124 1.55 -10.11 21.80
C ALA A 124 2.30 -8.96 21.11
N VAL A 125 2.83 -7.99 21.86
CA VAL A 125 3.58 -6.86 21.30
C VAL A 125 4.85 -7.32 20.60
N LEU A 126 5.57 -8.31 21.14
CA LEU A 126 6.74 -8.86 20.46
C LEU A 126 6.39 -9.62 19.18
N LEU A 127 5.27 -10.36 19.17
CA LEU A 127 4.80 -11.07 17.97
C LEU A 127 4.42 -10.09 16.87
N VAL A 128 3.64 -9.05 17.18
CA VAL A 128 3.29 -8.01 16.21
C VAL A 128 4.52 -7.24 15.75
N ALA A 129 5.37 -6.79 16.69
CA ALA A 129 6.58 -6.05 16.34
C ALA A 129 7.62 -6.86 15.56
N SER A 130 7.55 -8.19 15.57
CA SER A 130 8.44 -9.06 14.78
C SER A 130 7.80 -9.63 13.51
N SER A 131 6.58 -9.18 13.17
CA SER A 131 5.90 -9.53 11.93
C SER A 131 6.46 -8.74 10.75
N TYR A 132 6.78 -9.41 9.65
CA TYR A 132 7.22 -8.76 8.43
C TYR A 132 6.13 -7.86 7.83
N VAL A 133 4.86 -8.19 8.05
CA VAL A 133 3.72 -7.37 7.62
C VAL A 133 3.73 -6.02 8.34
N THR A 134 4.05 -6.03 9.63
CA THR A 134 4.20 -4.81 10.43
C THR A 134 5.45 -4.02 10.02
N TRP A 135 6.51 -4.68 9.56
CA TRP A 135 7.70 -3.99 9.03
C TRP A 135 7.48 -3.36 7.66
N THR A 136 6.72 -4.02 6.80
CA THR A 136 6.57 -3.69 5.37
C THR A 136 5.21 -3.02 5.14
N TYR A 137 4.14 -3.78 4.90
CA TYR A 137 2.82 -3.24 4.58
C TYR A 137 2.34 -2.13 5.52
N GLN A 138 2.46 -2.30 6.84
CA GLN A 138 1.94 -1.34 7.81
C GLN A 138 2.71 0.00 7.85
N THR A 139 3.96 0.03 7.39
CA THR A 139 4.79 1.25 7.28
C THR A 139 4.72 1.91 5.90
N HIS A 140 4.04 1.28 4.95
CA HIS A 140 3.75 1.83 3.63
C HIS A 140 2.41 2.60 3.65
N THR A 141 2.21 3.49 2.68
CA THR A 141 1.05 4.38 2.60
C THR A 141 -0.21 3.71 2.05
N PHE A 142 -0.52 2.50 2.51
CA PHE A 142 -1.75 1.80 2.11
C PHE A 142 -2.96 2.30 2.90
N SER A 143 -4.09 2.44 2.20
CA SER A 143 -5.41 2.58 2.83
C SER A 143 -5.74 1.38 3.74
N ASN A 144 -5.22 0.19 3.42
CA ASN A 144 -5.31 -1.03 4.25
C ASN A 144 -4.58 -0.87 5.60
N SER A 145 -3.43 -0.20 5.61
CA SER A 145 -2.67 0.08 6.83
C SER A 145 -3.38 1.09 7.71
N VAL A 146 -4.05 2.08 7.10
CA VAL A 146 -4.96 3.00 7.81
C VAL A 146 -6.16 2.24 8.38
N GLU A 147 -6.81 1.39 7.59
CA GLU A 147 -7.92 0.54 8.04
C GLU A 147 -7.54 -0.30 9.26
N CYS A 148 -6.35 -0.90 9.26
CA CYS A 148 -5.80 -1.65 10.40
C CYS A 148 -5.80 -0.80 11.70
N LEU A 149 -5.30 0.44 11.63
CA LEU A 149 -5.28 1.35 12.78
C LEU A 149 -6.69 1.72 13.23
N VAL A 150 -7.57 2.05 12.30
CA VAL A 150 -8.97 2.43 12.60
C VAL A 150 -9.71 1.26 13.24
N VAL A 151 -9.56 0.04 12.73
CA VAL A 151 -10.14 -1.18 13.33
C VAL A 151 -9.64 -1.35 14.77
N ALA A 152 -8.32 -1.28 14.98
CA ALA A 152 -7.75 -1.47 16.31
C ALA A 152 -8.31 -0.46 17.33
N TRP A 153 -8.41 0.82 16.97
CA TRP A 153 -8.96 1.86 17.84
C TRP A 153 -10.48 1.77 18.02
N CYS A 154 -11.24 1.33 17.01
CA CYS A 154 -12.65 1.00 17.20
C CYS A 154 -12.84 -0.11 18.22
N LEU A 155 -11.99 -1.15 18.22
CA LEU A 155 -12.05 -2.19 19.25
C LEU A 155 -11.71 -1.65 20.65
N VAL A 156 -10.73 -0.76 20.76
CA VAL A 156 -10.40 -0.08 22.04
C VAL A 156 -11.62 0.70 22.54
N LEU A 157 -12.27 1.46 21.67
CA LEU A 157 -13.46 2.25 22.01
C LEU A 157 -14.65 1.35 22.40
N ILE A 158 -14.88 0.26 21.67
CA ILE A 158 -15.91 -0.74 22.01
C ILE A 158 -15.66 -1.31 23.40
N GLN A 159 -14.42 -1.73 23.69
CA GLN A 159 -14.07 -2.25 25.01
C GLN A 159 -14.30 -1.19 26.10
N ARG A 160 -13.86 0.05 25.87
CA ARG A 160 -14.09 1.15 26.81
C ARG A 160 -15.57 1.43 27.04
N ILE A 161 -16.41 1.48 26.01
CA ILE A 161 -17.86 1.74 26.16
C ILE A 161 -18.51 0.65 27.02
N VAL A 162 -18.15 -0.62 26.79
CA VAL A 162 -18.70 -1.76 27.53
C VAL A 162 -18.23 -1.77 28.99
N GLU A 163 -16.99 -1.38 29.26
CA GLU A 163 -16.38 -1.43 30.60
C GLU A 163 -16.58 -0.15 31.46
N SER A 164 -16.98 0.98 30.88
CA SER A 164 -16.86 2.31 31.55
C SER A 164 -18.12 2.86 32.26
N PRO A 165 -17.92 3.82 33.20
CA PRO A 165 -18.98 4.68 33.75
C PRO A 165 -19.66 5.56 32.68
N GLN A 166 -20.83 6.11 33.03
CA GLN A 166 -21.77 6.74 32.09
C GLN A 166 -21.24 7.97 31.31
N GLN A 167 -20.43 8.84 31.91
CA GLN A 167 -19.90 10.01 31.19
C GLN A 167 -18.81 9.63 30.19
N SER A 168 -17.91 8.72 30.57
CA SER A 168 -16.85 8.21 29.69
C SER A 168 -17.42 7.41 28.51
N SER A 169 -18.58 6.76 28.68
CA SER A 169 -19.23 6.03 27.59
C SER A 169 -19.84 6.95 26.53
N LEU A 170 -20.28 8.18 26.87
CA LEU A 170 -20.77 9.14 25.89
C LEU A 170 -19.67 9.62 24.96
N LEU A 171 -18.54 10.11 25.50
CA LEU A 171 -17.42 10.57 24.68
C LEU A 171 -16.86 9.43 23.80
N ALA A 172 -16.69 8.23 24.37
CA ALA A 172 -16.22 7.08 23.61
C ALA A 172 -17.20 6.68 22.50
N SER A 173 -18.52 6.78 22.73
CA SER A 173 -19.55 6.52 21.71
C SER A 173 -19.54 7.58 20.61
N THR A 174 -19.39 8.86 20.94
CA THR A 174 -19.22 9.96 19.97
C THR A 174 -17.99 9.72 19.10
N ILE A 175 -16.83 9.44 19.70
CA ILE A 175 -15.58 9.17 18.96
C ILE A 175 -15.74 7.91 18.10
N LEU A 176 -16.38 6.86 18.60
CA LEU A 176 -16.63 5.64 17.83
C LEU A 176 -17.45 5.94 16.57
N GLY A 177 -18.47 6.80 16.65
CA GLY A 177 -19.25 7.23 15.48
C GLY A 177 -18.40 7.93 14.42
N ILE A 178 -17.53 8.86 14.84
CA ILE A 178 -16.61 9.59 13.94
C ILE A 178 -15.62 8.63 13.27
N VAL A 179 -14.95 7.80 14.07
CA VAL A 179 -13.91 6.87 13.61
C VAL A 179 -14.50 5.77 12.72
N ALA A 180 -15.72 5.29 13.00
CA ALA A 180 -16.40 4.30 12.17
C ALA A 180 -16.74 4.86 10.78
N VAL A 181 -17.22 6.11 10.69
CA VAL A 181 -17.45 6.77 9.40
C VAL A 181 -16.14 7.00 8.65
N PHE A 182 -15.10 7.47 9.35
CA PHE A 182 -13.76 7.59 8.77
C PHE A 182 -13.27 6.26 8.18
N GLY A 183 -13.45 5.14 8.91
CA GLY A 183 -13.11 3.80 8.43
C GLY A 183 -13.88 3.39 7.18
N LEU A 184 -15.20 3.61 7.17
CA LEU A 184 -16.07 3.29 6.04
C LEU A 184 -15.69 4.05 4.76
N PHE A 185 -15.40 5.36 4.88
CA PHE A 185 -14.97 6.19 3.75
C PHE A 185 -13.52 5.89 3.31
N ASN A 186 -12.65 5.43 4.22
CA ASN A 186 -11.31 4.95 3.87
C ASN A 186 -11.38 3.64 3.07
N ARG A 187 -12.13 2.65 3.53
CA ARG A 187 -12.35 1.39 2.82
C ARG A 187 -13.71 0.77 3.15
N ILE A 188 -14.40 0.29 2.12
CA ILE A 188 -15.67 -0.45 2.27
C ILE A 188 -15.52 -1.79 3.01
N THR A 189 -14.30 -2.32 3.08
CA THR A 189 -13.99 -3.56 3.82
C THR A 189 -14.04 -3.37 5.33
N PHE A 190 -13.96 -2.13 5.83
CA PHE A 190 -13.81 -1.83 7.24
C PHE A 190 -14.93 -2.38 8.15
N PRO A 191 -16.22 -2.23 7.82
CA PRO A 191 -17.31 -2.72 8.66
C PRO A 191 -17.28 -4.24 8.89
N ALA A 192 -16.66 -5.00 7.98
CA ALA A 192 -16.50 -6.45 8.12
C ALA A 192 -15.81 -6.82 9.44
N PHE A 193 -14.84 -6.02 9.88
CA PHE A 193 -14.09 -6.25 11.12
C PHE A 193 -14.88 -5.89 12.38
N LEU A 194 -15.90 -5.04 12.27
CA LEU A 194 -16.71 -4.58 13.40
C LEU A 194 -18.03 -5.33 13.55
N LEU A 195 -18.45 -6.13 12.57
CA LEU A 195 -19.74 -6.83 12.59
C LEU A 195 -19.93 -7.67 13.87
N ILE A 196 -19.03 -8.60 14.19
CA ILE A 196 -19.14 -9.40 15.43
C ILE A 196 -18.84 -8.58 16.71
N PRO A 197 -17.74 -7.82 16.80
CA PRO A 197 -17.44 -7.00 17.98
C PRO A 197 -18.55 -5.99 18.34
N GLY A 198 -19.19 -5.39 17.33
CA GLY A 198 -20.23 -4.38 17.47
C GLY A 198 -21.50 -4.91 18.14
N LEU A 199 -21.79 -6.21 18.01
CA LEU A 199 -22.93 -6.84 18.70
C LEU A 199 -22.85 -6.68 20.23
N ARG A 200 -21.63 -6.54 20.80
CA ARG A 200 -21.45 -6.31 22.23
C ARG A 200 -21.97 -4.95 22.70
N LEU A 201 -22.17 -4.01 21.80
CA LEU A 201 -22.73 -2.70 22.13
C LEU A 201 -24.26 -2.73 22.27
N ILE A 202 -24.95 -3.74 21.71
CA ILE A 202 -26.42 -3.80 21.72
C ILE A 202 -26.99 -3.75 23.14
N PRO A 203 -26.55 -4.59 24.12
CA PRO A 203 -27.07 -4.50 25.48
C PRO A 203 -26.77 -3.15 26.14
N HIS A 204 -25.63 -2.54 25.81
CA HIS A 204 -25.27 -1.23 26.35
C HIS A 204 -26.23 -0.15 25.84
N PHE A 205 -26.53 -0.13 24.54
CA PHE A 205 -27.42 0.87 23.94
C PHE A 205 -28.88 0.69 24.32
N VAL A 206 -29.33 -0.55 24.54
CA VAL A 206 -30.68 -0.81 25.08
C VAL A 206 -30.81 -0.22 26.49
N ASN A 207 -29.81 -0.40 27.34
CA ASN A 207 -29.82 0.12 28.71
C ASN A 207 -29.52 1.63 28.77
N ARG A 208 -28.81 2.18 27.77
CA ARG A 208 -28.36 3.58 27.72
C ARG A 208 -28.55 4.16 26.32
N PRO A 209 -29.78 4.54 25.95
CA PRO A 209 -30.09 5.03 24.61
C PRO A 209 -29.37 6.34 24.26
N LEU A 210 -29.03 7.18 25.25
CA LEU A 210 -28.30 8.43 25.01
C LEU A 210 -26.94 8.18 24.34
N SER A 211 -26.23 7.10 24.71
CA SER A 211 -24.96 6.72 24.09
C SER A 211 -25.12 6.37 22.60
N LEU A 212 -26.24 5.73 22.24
CA LEU A 212 -26.58 5.47 20.83
C LEU A 212 -26.88 6.78 20.10
N THR A 213 -27.68 7.66 20.71
CA THR A 213 -28.05 8.94 20.10
C THR A 213 -26.83 9.80 19.79
N VAL A 214 -25.88 9.94 20.73
CA VAL A 214 -24.67 10.75 20.49
C VAL A 214 -23.76 10.11 19.43
N MET A 215 -23.66 8.77 19.41
CA MET A 215 -22.90 8.06 18.37
C MET A 215 -23.52 8.27 16.99
N VAL A 216 -24.84 8.14 16.86
CA VAL A 216 -25.57 8.33 15.60
C VAL A 216 -25.45 9.78 15.13
N LEU A 217 -25.63 10.76 16.03
CA LEU A 217 -25.49 12.17 15.67
C LEU A 217 -24.06 12.45 15.16
N ALA A 218 -23.03 11.97 15.87
CA ALA A 218 -21.65 12.14 15.45
C ALA A 218 -21.36 11.47 14.10
N ALA A 219 -21.90 10.27 13.86
CA ALA A 219 -21.77 9.56 12.60
C ALA A 219 -22.46 10.31 11.45
N LEU A 220 -23.68 10.82 11.67
CA LEU A 220 -24.42 11.59 10.66
C LEU A 220 -23.69 12.90 10.30
N THR A 221 -23.23 13.65 11.31
CA THR A 221 -22.46 14.88 11.08
C THR A 221 -21.16 14.59 10.32
N THR A 222 -20.43 13.54 10.70
CA THR A 222 -19.18 13.16 10.02
C THR A 222 -19.45 12.70 8.58
N THR A 223 -20.54 11.96 8.36
CA THR A 223 -20.96 11.50 7.02
C THR A 223 -21.30 12.68 6.13
N LEU A 224 -22.01 13.69 6.67
CA LEU A 224 -22.30 14.91 5.93
C LEU A 224 -21.02 15.65 5.53
N VAL A 225 -20.05 15.77 6.44
CA VAL A 225 -18.74 16.38 6.14
C VAL A 225 -18.01 15.60 5.05
N ALA A 226 -17.98 14.27 5.16
CA ALA A 226 -17.32 13.41 4.18
C ALA A 226 -17.94 13.54 2.78
N ILE A 227 -19.27 13.46 2.68
CA ILE A 227 -20.01 13.65 1.42
C ILE A 227 -19.79 15.05 0.86
N THR A 228 -19.75 16.07 1.72
CA THR A 228 -19.51 17.45 1.28
C THR A 228 -18.12 17.62 0.69
N LEU A 229 -17.09 17.06 1.34
CA LEU A 229 -15.71 17.13 0.85
C LEU A 229 -15.53 16.33 -0.45
N ASP A 230 -16.09 15.13 -0.53
CA ASP A 230 -16.03 14.32 -1.75
C ASP A 230 -16.78 15.02 -2.90
N THR A 231 -17.99 15.51 -2.66
CA THR A 231 -18.78 16.22 -3.68
C THR A 231 -18.06 17.48 -4.16
N ALA A 232 -17.45 18.25 -3.25
CA ALA A 232 -16.67 19.43 -3.61
C ALA A 232 -15.40 19.09 -4.41
N PHE A 233 -14.78 17.94 -4.16
CA PHE A 233 -13.60 17.48 -4.89
C PHE A 233 -13.93 17.05 -6.33
N TYR A 234 -15.04 16.34 -6.52
CA TYR A 234 -15.42 15.79 -7.83
C TYR A 234 -16.20 16.75 -8.71
N LEU A 235 -16.76 17.82 -8.16
CA LEU A 235 -17.43 18.85 -8.94
C LEU A 235 -16.41 19.82 -9.57
N PRO A 236 -16.58 20.19 -10.85
CA PRO A 236 -15.73 21.18 -11.51
C PRO A 236 -16.00 22.61 -11.02
N GLU A 237 -17.20 22.86 -10.47
CA GLU A 237 -17.64 24.15 -9.96
C GLU A 237 -17.69 24.17 -8.43
N PRO A 238 -17.58 25.35 -7.79
CA PRO A 238 -17.77 25.48 -6.35
C PRO A 238 -19.13 24.91 -5.91
N ILE A 239 -19.09 24.06 -4.88
CA ILE A 239 -20.26 23.34 -4.37
C ILE A 239 -21.34 24.29 -3.83
N LYS A 240 -22.61 24.03 -4.17
CA LYS A 240 -23.79 24.70 -3.61
C LYS A 240 -24.56 23.73 -2.72
N TRP A 241 -25.35 24.26 -1.77
CA TRP A 241 -26.20 23.43 -0.90
C TRP A 241 -27.18 22.52 -1.66
N ALA A 242 -27.67 22.97 -2.82
CA ALA A 242 -28.55 22.16 -3.67
C ALA A 242 -27.84 20.92 -4.25
N ASP A 243 -26.52 21.00 -4.51
CA ASP A 243 -25.74 19.90 -5.09
C ASP A 243 -25.63 18.70 -4.14
N LEU A 244 -25.61 18.96 -2.83
CA LEU A 244 -25.62 17.92 -1.79
C LEU A 244 -26.91 17.10 -1.78
N ILE A 245 -27.98 17.62 -2.39
CA ILE A 245 -29.28 16.94 -2.50
C ILE A 245 -29.44 16.34 -3.90
N SER A 246 -29.10 17.10 -4.95
CA SER A 246 -29.35 16.69 -6.35
C SER A 246 -28.31 15.74 -6.92
N ARG A 247 -27.05 15.84 -6.49
CA ARG A 247 -25.92 15.05 -7.01
C ARG A 247 -24.85 14.76 -5.95
N PRO A 248 -25.20 14.20 -4.78
CA PRO A 248 -24.22 13.86 -3.75
C PRO A 248 -23.28 12.74 -4.22
N VAL A 249 -21.98 12.91 -4.01
CA VAL A 249 -21.00 11.85 -4.25
C VAL A 249 -20.82 11.03 -2.97
N ILE A 250 -21.44 9.84 -2.93
CA ILE A 250 -21.37 8.92 -1.79
C ILE A 250 -20.44 7.77 -2.15
N THR A 251 -19.15 7.98 -1.94
CA THR A 251 -18.09 7.07 -2.40
C THR A 251 -18.19 5.64 -1.85
N PRO A 252 -18.57 5.38 -0.57
CA PRO A 252 -18.74 4.00 -0.10
C PRO A 252 -19.89 3.27 -0.80
N LEU A 253 -20.97 3.98 -1.14
CA LEU A 253 -22.12 3.40 -1.85
C LEU A 253 -21.74 3.08 -3.29
N ASN A 254 -21.07 4.00 -3.98
CA ASN A 254 -20.57 3.79 -5.34
C ASN A 254 -19.62 2.59 -5.39
N ASN A 255 -18.72 2.48 -4.39
CA ASN A 255 -17.79 1.37 -4.27
C ASN A 255 -18.50 0.03 -4.04
N LEU A 256 -19.58 0.02 -3.22
CA LEU A 256 -20.41 -1.16 -3.02
C LEU A 256 -21.08 -1.60 -4.32
N MET A 257 -21.72 -0.67 -5.02
CA MET A 257 -22.40 -0.95 -6.28
C MET A 257 -21.43 -1.45 -7.35
N TYR A 258 -20.22 -0.89 -7.41
CA TYR A 258 -19.16 -1.35 -8.30
C TYR A 258 -18.76 -2.81 -7.99
N ASN A 259 -18.58 -3.17 -6.72
CA ASN A 259 -18.13 -4.50 -6.28
C ASN A 259 -19.24 -5.56 -6.14
N ILE A 260 -20.51 -5.20 -6.31
CA ILE A 260 -21.58 -6.19 -6.43
C ILE A 260 -21.61 -6.79 -7.84
N ASN A 261 -21.12 -6.05 -8.86
CA ASN A 261 -21.14 -6.51 -10.24
C ASN A 261 -19.99 -7.50 -10.54
N PRO A 262 -20.28 -8.79 -10.84
CA PRO A 262 -19.23 -9.78 -11.10
C PRO A 262 -18.35 -9.46 -12.31
N ALA A 263 -18.88 -8.72 -13.30
CA ALA A 263 -18.12 -8.32 -14.48
C ALA A 263 -16.98 -7.34 -14.13
N ASN A 264 -17.19 -6.49 -13.12
CA ASN A 264 -16.16 -5.60 -12.61
C ASN A 264 -15.10 -6.38 -11.82
N LEU A 265 -15.52 -7.35 -10.99
CA LEU A 265 -14.59 -8.17 -10.20
C LEU A 265 -13.67 -9.01 -11.09
N ALA A 266 -14.19 -9.53 -12.20
CA ALA A 266 -13.41 -10.32 -13.14
C ALA A 266 -12.22 -9.54 -13.71
N GLN A 267 -12.28 -8.21 -13.79
CA GLN A 267 -11.16 -7.36 -14.23
C GLN A 267 -10.00 -7.35 -13.23
N HIS A 268 -10.28 -7.61 -11.95
CA HIS A 268 -9.30 -7.58 -10.85
C HIS A 268 -8.86 -9.00 -10.41
N GLY A 269 -9.41 -10.04 -11.03
CA GLY A 269 -9.12 -11.44 -10.71
C GLY A 269 -10.12 -12.04 -9.73
N LEU A 270 -10.53 -13.29 -10.03
CA LEU A 270 -11.44 -14.09 -9.21
C LEU A 270 -10.66 -15.17 -8.46
N HIS A 271 -11.03 -15.37 -7.21
CA HIS A 271 -10.41 -16.31 -6.29
C HIS A 271 -11.47 -17.21 -5.65
N PRO A 272 -11.11 -18.45 -5.28
CA PRO A 272 -11.98 -19.31 -4.48
C PRO A 272 -12.30 -18.71 -3.12
N TRP A 273 -13.48 -19.01 -2.58
CA TRP A 273 -13.94 -18.49 -1.28
C TRP A 273 -13.04 -18.85 -0.09
N TYR A 274 -12.22 -19.91 -0.21
CA TYR A 274 -11.28 -20.33 0.83
C TYR A 274 -9.89 -19.69 0.72
N GLN A 275 -9.62 -18.86 -0.29
CA GLN A 275 -8.31 -18.25 -0.55
C GLN A 275 -7.81 -17.46 0.66
N HIS A 276 -8.68 -16.66 1.28
CA HIS A 276 -8.31 -15.90 2.48
C HIS A 276 -7.83 -16.80 3.63
N LEU A 277 -8.55 -17.88 3.92
CA LEU A 277 -8.24 -18.76 5.04
C LEU A 277 -7.03 -19.66 4.77
N LEU A 278 -6.94 -20.27 3.58
CA LEU A 278 -5.95 -21.31 3.27
C LEU A 278 -4.65 -20.77 2.65
N VAL A 279 -4.67 -19.58 2.05
CA VAL A 279 -3.51 -19.00 1.37
C VAL A 279 -3.10 -17.69 2.02
N ASN A 280 -4.00 -16.70 2.08
CA ASN A 280 -3.63 -15.35 2.51
C ASN A 280 -3.24 -15.29 4.00
N ILE A 281 -3.98 -15.95 4.90
CA ILE A 281 -3.61 -15.98 6.33
C ILE A 281 -2.25 -16.67 6.55
N PRO A 282 -1.99 -17.90 6.05
CA PRO A 282 -0.66 -18.49 6.13
C PRO A 282 0.45 -17.63 5.49
N MET A 283 0.15 -16.94 4.40
CA MET A 283 1.11 -16.02 3.77
C MET A 283 1.43 -14.82 4.66
N LEU A 284 0.46 -14.26 5.39
CA LEU A 284 0.67 -13.07 6.22
C LEU A 284 1.29 -13.36 7.59
N ILE A 285 0.95 -14.49 8.22
CA ILE A 285 1.38 -14.80 9.59
C ILE A 285 2.15 -16.12 9.73
N GLY A 286 2.47 -16.79 8.62
CA GLY A 286 3.36 -17.95 8.58
C GLY A 286 3.03 -19.03 9.63
N PRO A 287 3.99 -19.47 10.46
CA PRO A 287 3.76 -20.52 11.44
C PRO A 287 2.81 -20.12 12.59
N ALA A 288 2.44 -18.84 12.72
CA ALA A 288 1.42 -18.42 13.67
C ALA A 288 -0.01 -18.79 13.20
N ALA A 289 -0.22 -19.05 11.91
CA ALA A 289 -1.51 -19.52 11.39
C ALA A 289 -1.94 -20.85 12.07
N LEU A 290 -0.99 -21.74 12.37
CA LEU A 290 -1.27 -22.99 13.09
C LEU A 290 -1.69 -22.74 14.55
N LEU A 291 -1.21 -21.65 15.17
CA LEU A 291 -1.58 -21.30 16.54
C LEU A 291 -3.02 -20.83 16.67
N LEU A 292 -3.62 -20.32 15.59
CA LEU A 292 -5.03 -19.95 15.52
C LEU A 292 -5.95 -21.15 15.85
N PHE A 293 -5.56 -22.34 15.41
CA PHE A 293 -6.35 -23.56 15.61
C PHE A 293 -5.89 -24.36 16.83
N THR A 294 -4.61 -24.33 17.16
CA THR A 294 -4.03 -25.16 18.23
C THR A 294 -4.01 -24.49 19.59
N GLN A 295 -3.82 -23.16 19.66
CA GLN A 295 -3.66 -22.41 20.91
C GLN A 295 -4.34 -21.01 20.87
N PRO A 296 -5.62 -20.90 20.46
CA PRO A 296 -6.31 -19.61 20.42
C PRO A 296 -6.55 -19.04 21.82
N HIS A 297 -6.47 -17.71 21.93
CA HIS A 297 -6.95 -16.95 23.07
C HIS A 297 -8.21 -16.18 22.66
N VAL A 298 -9.37 -16.69 23.10
CA VAL A 298 -10.67 -16.06 22.82
C VAL A 298 -10.66 -14.62 23.37
N SER A 299 -10.85 -13.66 22.48
CA SER A 299 -10.81 -12.24 22.81
C SER A 299 -11.64 -11.44 21.80
N LEU A 300 -11.97 -10.18 22.13
CA LEU A 300 -12.66 -9.27 21.21
C LEU A 300 -11.90 -9.14 19.87
N ARG A 301 -10.56 -9.12 19.95
CA ARG A 301 -9.65 -9.03 18.80
C ARG A 301 -9.78 -10.24 17.89
N LEU A 302 -9.83 -11.44 18.46
CA LEU A 302 -10.01 -12.68 17.69
C LEU A 302 -11.36 -12.70 16.97
N TYR A 303 -12.44 -12.29 17.65
CA TYR A 303 -13.76 -12.20 17.02
C TYR A 303 -13.80 -11.19 15.89
N SER A 304 -13.11 -10.05 16.03
CA SER A 304 -12.96 -9.07 14.95
C SER A 304 -12.20 -9.63 13.74
N ALA A 305 -11.11 -10.37 13.97
CA ALA A 305 -10.37 -11.02 12.89
C ALA A 305 -11.21 -12.08 12.18
N ILE A 306 -11.93 -12.93 12.92
CA ILE A 306 -12.84 -13.95 12.35
C ILE A 306 -13.95 -13.27 11.52
N SER A 307 -14.52 -12.19 12.04
CA SER A 307 -15.54 -11.39 11.35
C SER A 307 -15.04 -10.87 10.01
N GLY A 308 -13.86 -10.26 9.98
CA GLY A 308 -13.23 -9.76 8.77
C GLY A 308 -12.92 -10.86 7.77
N VAL A 309 -12.29 -11.95 8.21
CA VAL A 309 -11.97 -13.10 7.34
C VAL A 309 -13.25 -13.68 6.74
N PHE A 310 -14.29 -13.90 7.55
CA PHE A 310 -15.54 -14.50 7.08
C PHE A 310 -16.24 -13.63 6.03
N VAL A 311 -16.48 -12.35 6.34
CA VAL A 311 -17.23 -11.45 5.43
C VAL A 311 -16.46 -11.19 4.14
N LEU A 312 -15.14 -10.98 4.21
CA LEU A 312 -14.32 -10.74 3.02
C LEU A 312 -14.17 -12.00 2.15
N SER A 313 -14.27 -13.20 2.74
CA SER A 313 -14.25 -14.47 2.00
C SER A 313 -15.52 -14.73 1.16
N ILE A 314 -16.60 -13.98 1.40
CA ILE A 314 -17.84 -14.07 0.61
C ILE A 314 -17.62 -13.48 -0.80
N PHE A 315 -16.75 -12.47 -0.91
CA PHE A 315 -16.45 -11.82 -2.18
C PHE A 315 -15.36 -12.58 -2.93
N GLN A 316 -15.46 -12.63 -4.26
CA GLN A 316 -14.56 -13.42 -5.10
C GLN A 316 -13.21 -12.73 -5.36
N HIS A 317 -13.06 -11.45 -5.05
CA HIS A 317 -11.78 -10.75 -5.17
C HIS A 317 -11.06 -10.74 -3.81
N GLN A 318 -10.06 -11.62 -3.64
CA GLN A 318 -9.44 -11.95 -2.35
C GLN A 318 -7.92 -11.73 -2.32
N GLU A 319 -7.52 -10.47 -2.25
CA GLU A 319 -6.11 -10.12 -2.12
C GLU A 319 -5.62 -10.17 -0.66
N ALA A 320 -4.38 -10.61 -0.44
CA ALA A 320 -3.84 -10.76 0.91
C ALA A 320 -3.89 -9.46 1.74
N ARG A 321 -3.66 -8.29 1.10
CA ARG A 321 -3.68 -6.99 1.78
C ARG A 321 -5.07 -6.61 2.37
N PHE A 322 -6.17 -7.20 1.91
CA PHE A 322 -7.48 -6.94 2.54
C PHE A 322 -7.54 -7.50 3.96
N LEU A 323 -6.66 -8.43 4.31
CA LEU A 323 -6.57 -9.01 5.65
C LEU A 323 -5.50 -8.35 6.54
N LEU A 324 -4.89 -7.22 6.14
CA LEU A 324 -3.91 -6.54 7.01
C LEU A 324 -4.43 -6.30 8.44
N PRO A 325 -5.69 -5.85 8.66
CA PRO A 325 -6.20 -5.68 10.03
C PRO A 325 -6.22 -6.97 10.85
N THR A 326 -6.30 -8.15 10.22
CA THR A 326 -6.29 -9.44 10.94
C THR A 326 -4.94 -9.74 11.59
N VAL A 327 -3.84 -9.19 11.07
CA VAL A 327 -2.48 -9.56 11.50
C VAL A 327 -2.24 -9.20 12.97
N PRO A 328 -2.33 -7.93 13.41
CA PRO A 328 -2.15 -7.62 14.82
C PRO A 328 -3.25 -8.22 15.70
N LEU A 329 -4.46 -8.40 15.18
CA LEU A 329 -5.59 -8.99 15.91
C LEU A 329 -5.39 -10.48 16.22
N ILE A 330 -4.92 -11.27 15.25
CA ILE A 330 -4.62 -12.70 15.42
C ILE A 330 -3.36 -12.89 16.24
N LEU A 331 -2.27 -12.19 15.91
CA LEU A 331 -0.99 -12.34 16.63
C LEU A 331 -1.10 -11.95 18.11
N SER A 332 -1.98 -11.01 18.46
CA SER A 332 -2.31 -10.67 19.84
C SER A 332 -3.35 -11.57 20.50
N SER A 333 -3.86 -12.57 19.78
CA SER A 333 -4.91 -13.51 20.23
C SER A 333 -4.46 -14.98 20.18
N VAL A 334 -3.17 -15.25 20.09
CA VAL A 334 -2.61 -16.62 20.13
C VAL A 334 -1.64 -16.78 21.29
N ASN A 335 -1.53 -18.00 21.80
CA ASN A 335 -0.51 -18.36 22.79
C ASN A 335 0.63 -19.13 22.12
N VAL A 336 1.86 -18.82 22.53
CA VAL A 336 3.05 -19.57 22.06
C VAL A 336 3.11 -20.96 22.72
N PRO A 337 3.74 -21.97 22.06
CA PRO A 337 3.85 -23.31 22.60
C PRO A 337 4.49 -23.37 24.00
N LYS A 338 3.96 -24.22 24.89
CA LYS A 338 4.47 -24.39 26.27
C LYS A 338 5.73 -25.25 26.35
N SER A 339 5.85 -26.26 25.48
CA SER A 339 7.02 -27.14 25.44
C SER A 339 8.24 -26.38 24.96
N ARG A 340 9.36 -26.44 25.71
CA ARG A 340 10.60 -25.71 25.40
C ARG A 340 11.15 -26.06 24.01
N THR A 341 11.11 -27.33 23.63
CA THR A 341 11.63 -27.80 22.33
C THR A 341 10.78 -27.28 21.19
N VAL A 342 9.45 -27.41 21.30
CA VAL A 342 8.48 -26.92 20.29
C VAL A 342 8.54 -25.40 20.18
N LEU A 343 8.65 -24.70 21.32
CA LEU A 343 8.77 -23.24 21.35
C LEU A 343 10.04 -22.78 20.64
N ARG A 344 11.19 -23.42 20.86
CA ARG A 344 12.45 -23.08 20.17
C ARG A 344 12.34 -23.28 18.66
N ALA A 345 11.80 -24.42 18.22
CA ALA A 345 11.58 -24.71 16.81
C ALA A 345 10.60 -23.71 16.17
N TRP A 346 9.50 -23.39 16.86
CA TRP A 346 8.52 -22.40 16.41
C TRP A 346 9.13 -21.00 16.31
N ILE A 347 9.89 -20.55 17.31
CA ILE A 347 10.57 -19.25 17.28
C ILE A 347 11.58 -19.19 16.13
N ALA A 348 12.38 -20.25 15.92
CA ALA A 348 13.34 -20.30 14.81
C ALA A 348 12.62 -20.20 13.45
N THR A 349 11.49 -20.91 13.30
CA THR A 349 10.66 -20.86 12.09
C THR A 349 10.02 -19.49 11.90
N TRP A 350 9.50 -18.88 12.98
CA TRP A 350 8.92 -17.53 12.96
C TRP A 350 9.95 -16.48 12.55
N ILE A 351 11.16 -16.53 13.11
CA ILE A 351 12.25 -15.61 12.74
C ILE A 351 12.65 -15.83 11.28
N GLY A 352 12.88 -17.07 10.85
CA GLY A 352 13.25 -17.39 9.47
C GLY A 352 12.20 -16.90 8.48
N PHE A 353 10.92 -17.17 8.74
CA PHE A 353 9.80 -16.71 7.95
C PHE A 353 9.77 -15.18 7.80
N ASN A 354 9.78 -14.46 8.92
CA ASN A 354 9.68 -12.99 8.89
C ASN A 354 10.92 -12.33 8.29
N LEU A 355 12.12 -12.89 8.48
CA LEU A 355 13.33 -12.38 7.83
C LEU A 355 13.29 -12.57 6.32
N VAL A 356 12.89 -13.76 5.84
CA VAL A 356 12.80 -14.04 4.40
C VAL A 356 11.75 -13.15 3.74
N PHE A 357 10.52 -13.13 4.27
CA PHE A 357 9.44 -12.33 3.69
C PHE A 357 9.66 -10.83 3.91
N GLY A 358 10.25 -10.42 5.04
CA GLY A 358 10.62 -9.04 5.30
C GLY A 358 11.62 -8.53 4.27
N ILE A 359 12.71 -9.27 4.02
CA ILE A 359 13.71 -8.89 3.01
C ILE A 359 13.13 -8.95 1.60
N LEU A 360 12.37 -10.01 1.28
CA LEU A 360 11.75 -10.16 -0.03
C LEU A 360 10.81 -9.01 -0.33
N MET A 361 9.82 -8.76 0.54
CA MET A 361 8.77 -7.77 0.30
C MET A 361 9.24 -6.34 0.58
N GLY A 362 10.04 -6.16 1.63
CA GLY A 362 10.49 -4.86 2.12
C GLY A 362 11.75 -4.31 1.47
N VAL A 363 12.47 -5.09 0.64
CA VAL A 363 13.67 -4.61 -0.08
C VAL A 363 13.60 -4.95 -1.57
N TYR A 364 13.34 -6.21 -1.90
CA TYR A 364 13.51 -6.68 -3.29
C TYR A 364 12.25 -6.53 -4.14
N HIS A 365 11.07 -6.82 -3.61
CA HIS A 365 9.84 -6.83 -4.39
C HIS A 365 9.61 -5.46 -5.00
N GLN A 366 9.77 -5.40 -6.32
CA GLN A 366 9.66 -4.20 -7.14
C GLN A 366 10.48 -2.98 -6.64
N GLY A 367 11.54 -3.20 -5.83
CA GLY A 367 12.26 -2.13 -5.13
C GLY A 367 13.02 -1.14 -6.03
N GLY A 368 13.20 -1.48 -7.30
CA GLY A 368 13.78 -0.60 -8.32
C GLY A 368 12.84 0.50 -8.85
N ILE A 369 11.53 0.44 -8.60
CA ILE A 369 10.56 1.39 -9.20
C ILE A 369 10.79 2.82 -8.71
N VAL A 370 10.82 3.04 -7.39
CA VAL A 370 11.01 4.38 -6.80
C VAL A 370 12.38 4.96 -7.19
N PRO A 371 13.51 4.23 -7.06
CA PRO A 371 14.80 4.69 -7.54
C PRO A 371 14.84 4.95 -9.06
N GLY A 372 14.12 4.15 -9.86
CA GLY A 372 14.01 4.33 -11.31
C GLY A 372 13.29 5.62 -11.69
N GLN A 373 12.21 5.97 -10.99
CA GLN A 373 11.54 7.26 -11.19
C GLN A 373 12.44 8.44 -10.80
N VAL A 374 13.19 8.33 -9.70
CA VAL A 374 14.16 9.37 -9.30
C VAL A 374 15.33 9.47 -10.28
N PHE A 375 15.71 8.37 -10.93
CA PHE A 375 16.71 8.38 -12.00
C PHE A 375 16.16 9.12 -13.24
N LEU A 376 14.95 8.77 -13.69
CA LEU A 376 14.31 9.38 -14.86
C LEU A 376 14.06 10.87 -14.66
N SER A 377 13.68 11.32 -13.46
CA SER A 377 13.49 12.74 -13.15
C SER A 377 14.76 13.57 -13.42
N LYS A 378 15.94 12.95 -13.33
CA LYS A 378 17.24 13.59 -13.55
C LYS A 378 17.78 13.51 -15.00
N GLN A 379 17.15 12.75 -15.91
CA GLN A 379 17.64 12.57 -17.30
C GLN A 379 17.14 13.66 -18.27
N PRO A 380 17.89 14.74 -18.57
CA PRO A 380 17.36 15.93 -19.27
C PRO A 380 16.66 15.64 -20.61
N ASP A 381 17.09 14.60 -21.30
CA ASP A 381 16.61 14.17 -22.61
C ASP A 381 15.37 13.24 -22.55
N ALA A 382 14.98 12.73 -21.37
CA ALA A 382 13.94 11.70 -21.26
C ALA A 382 12.54 12.27 -21.56
N THR A 383 11.97 11.83 -22.68
CA THR A 383 10.62 12.20 -23.13
C THR A 383 9.66 11.02 -23.21
N GLN A 384 10.17 9.79 -23.33
CA GLN A 384 9.38 8.56 -23.28
C GLN A 384 10.01 7.55 -22.31
N ALA A 385 9.22 6.97 -21.42
CA ALA A 385 9.63 5.88 -20.54
C ALA A 385 8.63 4.72 -20.64
N VAL A 386 9.10 3.57 -21.12
CA VAL A 386 8.32 2.34 -21.28
C VAL A 386 8.71 1.38 -20.15
N TRP A 387 7.77 1.07 -19.27
CA TRP A 387 7.96 0.17 -18.13
C TRP A 387 7.38 -1.20 -18.45
N TRP A 388 8.25 -2.20 -18.55
CA TRP A 388 7.89 -3.56 -18.97
C TRP A 388 8.15 -4.56 -17.84
N LYS A 389 7.17 -5.44 -17.57
CA LYS A 389 7.22 -6.44 -16.49
C LYS A 389 7.51 -5.86 -15.10
N THR A 390 7.03 -4.64 -14.85
CA THR A 390 7.08 -4.00 -13.54
C THR A 390 5.69 -3.54 -13.17
N TYR A 391 5.45 -3.30 -11.88
CA TYR A 391 4.27 -2.55 -11.48
C TYR A 391 4.30 -1.14 -12.06
N THR A 392 3.11 -0.55 -12.21
CA THR A 392 2.94 0.81 -12.68
C THR A 392 3.69 1.79 -11.77
N PRO A 393 4.59 2.62 -12.30
CA PRO A 393 5.36 3.54 -11.48
C PRO A 393 4.53 4.78 -11.10
N PRO A 394 4.81 5.43 -9.94
CA PRO A 394 4.18 6.67 -9.52
C PRO A 394 4.77 7.87 -10.25
N ILE A 395 3.97 8.56 -11.06
CA ILE A 395 4.48 9.64 -11.93
C ILE A 395 4.72 10.94 -11.18
N TRP A 396 4.06 11.15 -10.04
CA TRP A 396 4.28 12.33 -9.19
C TRP A 396 5.72 12.41 -8.65
N LEU A 397 6.48 11.30 -8.65
CA LEU A 397 7.90 11.30 -8.30
C LEU A 397 8.82 11.90 -9.38
N LEU A 398 8.30 12.22 -10.56
CA LEU A 398 9.06 12.78 -11.68
C LEU A 398 9.39 14.28 -11.52
N ASN A 399 8.94 14.94 -10.44
CA ASN A 399 9.27 16.32 -10.11
C ASN A 399 9.00 17.31 -11.26
N GLY A 400 7.74 17.38 -11.72
CA GLY A 400 7.32 18.24 -12.84
C GLY A 400 7.73 17.75 -14.22
N LYS A 401 8.70 16.83 -14.32
CA LYS A 401 9.15 16.29 -15.61
C LYS A 401 8.09 15.51 -16.37
N ASN A 402 7.06 15.04 -15.69
CA ASN A 402 5.90 14.42 -16.32
C ASN A 402 5.13 15.35 -17.29
N GLU A 403 5.40 16.66 -17.30
CA GLU A 403 4.92 17.56 -18.37
C GLU A 403 5.55 17.24 -19.73
N VAL A 404 6.78 16.72 -19.75
CA VAL A 404 7.53 16.40 -20.98
C VAL A 404 7.80 14.91 -21.15
N LEU A 405 7.77 14.13 -20.07
CA LEU A 405 8.00 12.70 -20.04
C LEU A 405 6.68 11.93 -20.01
N THR A 406 6.36 11.25 -21.11
CA THR A 406 5.26 10.29 -21.15
C THR A 406 5.71 8.95 -20.59
N THR A 407 5.03 8.49 -19.52
CA THR A 407 5.27 7.17 -18.93
C THR A 407 4.23 6.18 -19.44
N ARG A 408 4.68 5.08 -20.03
CA ARG A 408 3.84 3.99 -20.53
C ARG A 408 4.06 2.74 -19.69
N ASP A 409 3.00 2.21 -19.13
CA ASP A 409 3.02 0.93 -18.42
C ASP A 409 2.54 -0.17 -19.36
N VAL A 410 3.42 -1.14 -19.60
CA VAL A 410 3.20 -2.26 -20.51
C VAL A 410 3.51 -3.59 -19.82
N MET A 411 3.23 -3.68 -18.50
CA MET A 411 3.51 -4.86 -17.66
C MET A 411 3.18 -6.21 -18.34
N GLY A 412 1.99 -6.35 -18.93
CA GLY A 412 1.51 -7.59 -19.57
C GLY A 412 1.81 -7.72 -21.08
N MET A 413 2.55 -6.77 -21.68
CA MET A 413 2.80 -6.77 -23.12
C MET A 413 3.78 -7.87 -23.52
N LYS A 414 3.48 -8.60 -24.61
CA LYS A 414 4.39 -9.59 -25.21
C LYS A 414 5.60 -8.90 -25.84
N GLY A 415 6.76 -9.56 -25.80
CA GLY A 415 8.02 -8.97 -26.28
C GLY A 415 7.98 -8.48 -27.74
N GLU A 416 7.33 -9.20 -28.65
CA GLU A 416 7.24 -8.77 -30.06
C GLU A 416 6.46 -7.46 -30.23
N ALA A 417 5.38 -7.29 -29.46
CA ALA A 417 4.61 -6.05 -29.43
C ALA A 417 5.43 -4.92 -28.81
N LEU A 418 6.19 -5.23 -27.74
CA LEU A 418 7.11 -4.28 -27.12
C LEU A 418 8.15 -3.76 -28.13
N LEU A 419 8.79 -4.62 -28.93
CA LEU A 419 9.76 -4.16 -29.92
C LEU A 419 9.14 -3.25 -30.98
N LYS A 420 7.92 -3.54 -31.44
CA LYS A 420 7.19 -2.66 -32.38
C LYS A 420 6.90 -1.30 -31.76
N GLU A 421 6.49 -1.28 -30.50
CA GLU A 421 6.27 -0.03 -29.78
C GLU A 421 7.57 0.75 -29.62
N LEU A 422 8.63 0.10 -29.16
CA LEU A 422 9.95 0.71 -29.01
C LEU A 422 10.50 1.22 -30.35
N ASP A 423 10.29 0.52 -31.45
CA ASP A 423 10.72 0.98 -32.78
C ASP A 423 9.99 2.25 -33.21
N SER A 424 8.69 2.38 -32.86
CA SER A 424 7.95 3.61 -33.15
C SER A 424 8.38 4.80 -32.29
N LEU A 425 8.87 4.55 -31.07
CA LEU A 425 9.31 5.58 -30.12
C LEU A 425 10.81 5.87 -30.15
N ALA A 426 11.64 4.98 -30.71
CA ALA A 426 13.09 5.10 -30.66
C ALA A 426 13.61 6.35 -31.38
N THR A 427 14.53 7.06 -30.73
CA THR A 427 15.18 8.25 -31.30
C THR A 427 16.34 7.88 -32.21
N CYS A 428 16.66 8.78 -33.14
CA CYS A 428 17.77 8.62 -34.07
C CYS A 428 19.11 8.82 -33.35
N ASP A 429 20.02 7.86 -33.45
CA ASP A 429 21.37 7.97 -32.90
C ASP A 429 22.34 8.51 -33.96
N THR A 430 22.93 9.69 -33.72
CA THR A 430 23.92 10.27 -34.65
C THR A 430 25.31 9.69 -34.41
N PRO A 431 26.18 9.51 -35.43
CA PRO A 431 27.47 8.84 -35.26
C PRO A 431 28.43 9.47 -34.23
N ALA A 432 28.23 10.75 -33.90
CA ALA A 432 29.01 11.45 -32.90
C ALA A 432 28.66 11.04 -31.45
N ASP A 433 27.42 10.60 -31.16
CA ASP A 433 26.88 10.27 -29.81
C ASP A 433 27.45 8.98 -29.17
N ARG A 434 28.49 8.39 -29.77
CA ARG A 434 29.11 7.14 -29.32
C ARG A 434 29.96 7.29 -28.06
N ARG A 435 30.21 8.51 -27.57
CA ARG A 435 30.97 8.75 -26.33
C ARG A 435 30.08 8.56 -25.09
N ASN A 436 30.72 8.42 -23.92
CA ASN A 436 29.95 8.23 -22.69
C ASN A 436 29.16 9.52 -22.36
N SER A 437 27.83 9.41 -22.22
CA SER A 437 26.92 10.52 -21.82
C SER A 437 26.61 11.65 -22.81
N GLU A 438 27.06 11.61 -24.08
CA GLU A 438 26.70 12.68 -25.04
C GLU A 438 25.21 12.74 -25.37
N TYR A 439 24.53 11.60 -25.31
CA TYR A 439 23.09 11.48 -25.49
C TYR A 439 22.25 12.35 -24.53
N LEU A 440 22.80 12.76 -23.39
CA LEU A 440 22.13 13.66 -22.45
C LEU A 440 21.96 15.08 -23.01
N LYS A 441 22.67 15.42 -24.10
CA LYS A 441 22.52 16.70 -24.80
C LYS A 441 21.37 16.67 -25.82
N GLU A 442 20.87 15.48 -26.15
CA GLU A 442 19.71 15.35 -27.03
C GLU A 442 18.46 15.92 -26.35
N LYS A 443 17.52 16.42 -27.16
CA LYS A 443 16.25 16.95 -26.65
C LYS A 443 15.24 15.87 -26.32
N ASN A 444 15.31 14.74 -27.03
CA ASN A 444 14.34 13.66 -26.95
C ASN A 444 15.07 12.34 -26.69
N GLY A 445 14.45 11.45 -25.93
CA GLY A 445 15.08 10.23 -25.48
C GLY A 445 14.02 9.24 -25.03
N THR A 446 14.16 8.00 -25.52
CA THR A 446 13.27 6.89 -25.19
C THR A 446 14.00 5.90 -24.31
N TYR A 447 13.37 5.56 -23.18
CA TYR A 447 13.91 4.67 -22.18
C TYR A 447 13.02 3.43 -22.05
N LEU A 448 13.62 2.26 -22.12
CA LEU A 448 13.01 1.00 -21.69
C LEU A 448 13.48 0.70 -20.27
N ILE A 449 12.54 0.47 -19.36
CA ILE A 449 12.79 0.04 -18.00
C ILE A 449 12.23 -1.37 -17.85
N ALA A 450 13.08 -2.35 -17.57
CA ALA A 450 12.65 -3.73 -17.38
C ALA A 450 13.54 -4.50 -16.39
N PRO A 451 13.01 -5.57 -15.75
CA PRO A 451 13.81 -6.45 -14.91
C PRO A 451 14.96 -7.08 -15.68
N ALA A 452 16.13 -7.18 -15.07
CA ALA A 452 17.27 -7.90 -15.64
C ALA A 452 17.04 -9.41 -15.78
N SER A 453 16.01 -9.95 -15.10
CA SER A 453 15.48 -11.31 -15.24
C SER A 453 14.67 -11.54 -16.53
N ALA A 454 14.29 -10.48 -17.25
CA ALA A 454 13.55 -10.55 -18.51
C ALA A 454 14.48 -10.93 -19.68
N THR A 455 14.89 -12.20 -19.73
CA THR A 455 15.87 -12.72 -20.69
C THR A 455 15.44 -12.62 -22.16
N TRP A 456 14.14 -12.45 -22.43
CA TRP A 456 13.61 -12.35 -23.78
C TRP A 456 14.25 -11.21 -24.60
N ILE A 457 14.67 -10.12 -23.95
CA ILE A 457 15.30 -8.99 -24.65
C ILE A 457 16.80 -9.21 -24.94
N ASP A 458 17.45 -10.18 -24.27
CA ASP A 458 18.90 -10.39 -24.36
C ASP A 458 19.44 -10.51 -25.79
N PRO A 459 18.78 -11.21 -26.73
CA PRO A 459 19.28 -11.30 -28.12
C PRO A 459 19.40 -9.95 -28.82
N TYR A 460 18.62 -8.95 -28.39
CA TYR A 460 18.61 -7.61 -28.97
C TYR A 460 19.62 -6.66 -28.29
N LEU A 461 20.04 -6.96 -27.05
CA LEU A 461 20.96 -6.11 -26.29
C LEU A 461 22.38 -6.09 -26.89
N SER A 462 22.80 -7.15 -27.57
CA SER A 462 24.12 -7.23 -28.22
C SER A 462 24.20 -6.46 -29.53
N ASN A 463 23.08 -5.94 -30.05
CA ASN A 463 23.06 -5.28 -31.34
C ASN A 463 23.79 -3.93 -31.30
N LYS A 464 25.01 -3.91 -31.85
CA LYS A 464 25.81 -2.70 -32.10
C LYS A 464 25.80 -2.27 -33.56
N GLY A 465 25.07 -3.00 -34.42
CA GLY A 465 24.99 -2.77 -35.85
C GLY A 465 24.09 -1.59 -36.22
N LEU A 466 24.01 -1.30 -37.52
CA LEU A 466 23.16 -0.22 -38.04
C LEU A 466 21.69 -0.62 -38.21
N ASN A 467 21.38 -1.92 -38.17
CA ASN A 467 20.02 -2.43 -38.42
C ASN A 467 19.26 -2.63 -37.11
N GLY A 468 18.03 -2.13 -37.04
CA GLY A 468 17.12 -2.31 -35.91
C GLY A 468 17.41 -1.42 -34.69
N LEU A 469 16.80 -1.80 -33.57
CA LEU A 469 16.93 -1.10 -32.29
C LEU A 469 18.29 -1.37 -31.64
N ARG A 470 18.80 -0.35 -30.97
CA ARG A 470 20.02 -0.37 -30.16
C ARG A 470 19.67 -0.02 -28.72
N PHE A 471 20.22 -0.80 -27.79
CA PHE A 471 19.96 -0.68 -26.36
C PHE A 471 21.25 -0.32 -25.65
N ARG A 472 21.26 0.84 -24.99
CA ARG A 472 22.39 1.27 -24.16
C ARG A 472 21.97 1.26 -22.71
N GLU A 473 22.56 0.38 -21.91
CA GLU A 473 22.35 0.39 -20.45
C GLU A 473 22.90 1.70 -19.88
N VAL A 474 22.03 2.46 -19.21
CA VAL A 474 22.35 3.78 -18.64
C VAL A 474 22.16 3.81 -17.12
N TRP A 475 21.40 2.86 -16.58
CA TRP A 475 21.18 2.73 -15.15
C TRP A 475 20.79 1.31 -14.76
N ARG A 476 21.21 0.90 -13.55
CA ARG A 476 20.88 -0.39 -12.96
C ARG A 476 20.71 -0.29 -11.45
N TYR A 477 19.67 -0.93 -10.93
CA TYR A 477 19.43 -1.08 -9.51
C TYR A 477 19.31 -2.55 -9.13
N ARG A 478 20.20 -3.07 -8.29
CA ARG A 478 20.32 -4.52 -8.01
C ARG A 478 19.24 -5.07 -7.06
N GLN A 479 18.62 -4.22 -6.25
CA GLN A 479 17.63 -4.64 -5.25
C GLN A 479 16.21 -4.61 -5.84
N HIS A 480 15.98 -5.41 -6.89
CA HIS A 480 14.67 -5.52 -7.52
C HIS A 480 14.40 -6.97 -7.93
N LEU A 481 13.20 -7.44 -7.61
CA LEU A 481 12.63 -8.72 -8.02
C LEU A 481 11.17 -8.50 -8.40
N ASN A 482 10.80 -9.00 -9.59
CA ASN A 482 9.41 -9.15 -9.98
C ASN A 482 8.94 -10.57 -9.61
N LEU A 483 7.84 -10.69 -8.86
CA LEU A 483 7.30 -12.01 -8.50
C LEU A 483 6.52 -12.63 -9.66
N ASP A 484 6.00 -11.83 -10.59
CA ASP A 484 5.30 -12.35 -11.78
C ASP A 484 6.26 -12.97 -12.81
N ASP A 485 7.57 -12.76 -12.64
CA ASP A 485 8.60 -13.43 -13.43
C ASP A 485 8.88 -14.87 -12.95
N LEU A 486 8.30 -15.30 -11.83
CA LEU A 486 8.44 -16.64 -11.25
C LEU A 486 7.56 -17.66 -12.01
N ASP A 487 8.01 -18.05 -13.19
CA ASP A 487 7.37 -19.11 -13.96
C ASP A 487 7.94 -20.48 -13.57
N PHE A 488 7.32 -21.14 -12.58
CA PHE A 488 7.75 -22.47 -12.15
C PHE A 488 7.23 -23.60 -13.05
N GLY A 489 6.21 -23.33 -13.86
CA GLY A 489 5.57 -24.31 -14.73
C GLY A 489 6.41 -24.59 -15.97
N ASP A 490 6.81 -23.53 -16.65
CA ASP A 490 7.53 -23.63 -17.92
C ASP A 490 9.05 -23.79 -17.73
N ASP A 491 9.66 -22.98 -16.84
CA ASP A 491 11.12 -22.98 -16.64
C ASP A 491 11.58 -24.08 -15.67
N GLY A 492 10.71 -24.51 -14.76
CA GLY A 492 11.05 -25.38 -13.62
C GLY A 492 11.81 -24.65 -12.49
N VAL A 493 11.61 -25.11 -11.25
CA VAL A 493 12.01 -24.40 -10.01
C VAL A 493 13.45 -23.86 -10.02
N TRP A 494 14.44 -24.70 -10.32
CA TRP A 494 15.85 -24.30 -10.23
C TRP A 494 16.25 -23.30 -11.30
N ASN A 495 15.73 -23.41 -12.52
CA ASN A 495 16.03 -22.47 -13.59
C ASN A 495 15.39 -21.11 -13.31
N THR A 496 14.13 -21.11 -12.87
CA THR A 496 13.42 -19.88 -12.45
C THR A 496 14.18 -19.17 -11.35
N LEU A 497 14.57 -19.87 -10.29
CA LEU A 497 15.30 -19.27 -9.17
C LEU A 497 16.69 -18.79 -9.59
N THR A 498 17.43 -19.57 -10.38
CA THR A 498 18.75 -19.18 -10.89
C THR A 498 18.66 -17.90 -11.75
N ARG A 499 17.64 -17.81 -12.61
CA ARG A 499 17.37 -16.64 -13.46
C ARG A 499 16.99 -15.42 -12.61
N VAL A 500 15.95 -15.54 -11.80
CA VAL A 500 15.35 -14.42 -11.07
C VAL A 500 16.28 -13.91 -9.97
N ILE A 501 16.93 -14.79 -9.20
CA ILE A 501 17.86 -14.39 -8.13
C ILE A 501 19.23 -14.00 -8.69
N GLY A 502 19.75 -14.75 -9.65
CA GLY A 502 21.08 -14.53 -10.23
C GLY A 502 21.16 -13.26 -11.08
N ARG A 503 20.08 -12.93 -11.79
CA ARG A 503 19.97 -11.72 -12.64
C ARG A 503 19.07 -10.66 -12.03
N ARG A 504 18.87 -10.66 -10.70
CA ARG A 504 18.04 -9.67 -10.02
C ARG A 504 18.48 -8.23 -10.32
N GLY A 505 17.50 -7.36 -10.38
CA GLY A 505 17.69 -5.93 -10.61
C GLY A 505 16.75 -5.36 -11.65
N LEU A 506 16.62 -4.04 -11.64
CA LEU A 506 15.92 -3.25 -12.63
C LEU A 506 16.93 -2.47 -13.46
N VAL A 507 16.75 -2.43 -14.77
CA VAL A 507 17.68 -1.80 -15.69
C VAL A 507 16.93 -0.80 -16.55
N ALA A 508 17.54 0.36 -16.78
CA ALA A 508 17.09 1.30 -17.78
C ALA A 508 18.04 1.26 -18.99
N TRP A 509 17.46 1.05 -20.16
CA TRP A 509 18.16 1.14 -21.43
C TRP A 509 17.66 2.36 -22.20
N ARG A 510 18.58 3.20 -22.65
CA ARG A 510 18.28 4.17 -23.72
C ARG A 510 18.11 3.39 -25.02
N VAL A 511 16.98 3.60 -25.69
CA VAL A 511 16.62 2.91 -26.93
C VAL A 511 16.74 3.88 -28.10
N THR A 512 17.57 3.51 -29.07
CA THR A 512 17.80 4.29 -30.28
C THR A 512 17.75 3.43 -31.52
N LYS A 513 17.67 4.06 -32.70
CA LYS A 513 17.79 3.39 -33.99
C LYS A 513 18.64 4.23 -34.95
N SER A 514 19.19 3.56 -35.97
CA SER A 514 19.86 4.28 -37.05
C SER A 514 18.82 4.93 -37.94
N CYS A 515 18.97 6.22 -38.17
CA CYS A 515 18.17 6.95 -39.14
C CYS A 515 19.00 7.18 -40.41
N LYS A 516 18.32 7.20 -41.55
CA LYS A 516 18.94 7.47 -42.85
C LYS A 516 19.33 8.93 -42.98
#